data_AF-A0A1H4FWI4-F1
#
_entry.id   AF-A0A1H4FWI4-F1
#
_cell.length_a   1.000
_cell.length_b   1.000
_cell.length_c   1.000
_cell.angle_alpha   90.00
_cell.angle_beta   90.00
_cell.angle_gamma   90.00
#
_symmetry.space_group_name_H-M   'P 1'
#
loop_
_entity.id
_entity.type
_entity.pdbx_description
1 polymer ?
#
loop_
_entity_poly.entity_id
_entity_poly.type
_entity_poly.pdbx_seq_one_letter_code
_entity_poly.pdbx_strand_id
1 'polypeptide(L)'
;MESLKPLSDFFLAIEKDYRISITHIGVYAALLKYSGDRGFTSPIQVFSYEIMHIAKISASSTYHKCVKELNEYGYIKYEPSFKRNQGSRIYFSCSFPS
;
A
#
# COMPACT_ATOMS: atom_id res chain seq x y z
N MET A 1 17.32 11.96 -7.74
CA MET A 1 16.19 11.52 -8.57
C MET A 1 16.15 9.99 -8.58
N GLU A 2 15.73 9.34 -7.49
CA GLU A 2 15.62 7.86 -7.45
C GLU A 2 14.37 7.39 -6.69
N SER A 3 13.33 8.23 -6.63
CA SER A 3 12.15 8.00 -5.79
C SER A 3 10.97 7.33 -6.51
N LEU A 4 11.13 6.94 -7.78
CA LEU A 4 10.03 6.42 -8.63
C LEU A 4 10.14 4.93 -8.98
N LYS A 5 11.29 4.29 -8.74
CA LYS A 5 11.49 2.85 -9.03
C LYS A 5 10.38 1.95 -8.46
N PRO A 6 9.99 2.03 -7.17
CA PRO A 6 8.96 1.16 -6.61
C PRO A 6 7.57 1.38 -7.22
N LEU A 7 7.25 2.61 -7.63
CA LEU A 7 5.97 2.89 -8.30
C LEU A 7 5.97 2.34 -9.73
N SER A 8 7.05 2.57 -10.47
CA SER A 8 7.18 2.05 -11.83
C SER A 8 7.12 0.53 -11.87
N ASP A 9 7.76 -0.12 -10.91
CA ASP A 9 7.77 -1.57 -10.80
C ASP A 9 6.38 -2.14 -10.46
N PHE A 10 5.70 -1.49 -9.51
CA PHE A 10 4.31 -1.80 -9.24
C PHE A 10 3.43 -1.69 -10.50
N PHE A 11 3.59 -0.63 -11.30
CA PHE A 11 2.85 -0.49 -12.56
C PHE A 11 3.16 -1.59 -13.58
N LEU A 12 4.41 -2.05 -13.66
CA LEU A 12 4.80 -3.18 -14.52
C LEU A 12 4.18 -4.49 -14.03
N ALA A 13 4.19 -4.73 -12.72
CA ALA A 13 3.65 -5.94 -12.12
C ALA A 13 2.12 -6.05 -12.31
N ILE A 14 1.40 -4.92 -12.23
CA ILE A 14 -0.06 -4.89 -12.40
C ILE A 14 -0.52 -4.76 -13.85
N GLU A 15 0.38 -4.54 -14.82
CA GLU A 15 0.03 -4.27 -16.23
C GLU A 15 -0.89 -5.34 -16.83
N LYS A 16 -0.66 -6.60 -16.44
CA LYS A 16 -1.45 -7.77 -16.87
C LYS A 16 -2.41 -8.28 -15.80
N ASP A 17 -2.48 -7.62 -14.65
CA ASP A 17 -3.29 -8.02 -13.52
C ASP A 17 -4.57 -7.19 -13.44
N TYR A 18 -5.59 -7.63 -14.19
CA TYR A 18 -6.91 -6.98 -14.23
C TYR A 18 -7.66 -7.01 -12.88
N ARG A 19 -7.13 -7.69 -11.86
CA ARG A 19 -7.71 -7.69 -10.51
C ARG A 19 -7.43 -6.40 -9.76
N ILE A 20 -6.39 -5.67 -10.17
CA ILE A 20 -6.01 -4.38 -9.60
C ILE A 20 -6.85 -3.27 -10.22
N SER A 21 -7.64 -2.60 -9.38
CA SER A 21 -8.43 -1.44 -9.78
C SER A 21 -7.73 -0.12 -9.46
N ILE A 22 -8.26 0.99 -9.98
CA ILE A 22 -7.76 2.35 -9.72
C ILE A 22 -7.66 2.63 -8.20
N THR A 23 -8.59 2.09 -7.40
CA THR A 23 -8.57 2.26 -5.95
C THR A 23 -7.38 1.55 -5.30
N HIS A 24 -6.98 0.38 -5.79
CA HIS A 24 -5.79 -0.33 -5.33
C HIS A 24 -4.53 0.47 -5.64
N ILE A 25 -4.45 1.04 -6.85
CA ILE A 25 -3.35 1.92 -7.27
C ILE A 25 -3.27 3.14 -6.34
N GLY A 26 -4.41 3.78 -6.05
CA GLY A 26 -4.49 4.91 -5.13
C GLY A 26 -4.01 4.56 -3.71
N VAL A 27 -4.41 3.40 -3.18
CA VAL A 27 -3.95 2.91 -1.87
C VAL A 27 -2.44 2.64 -1.89
N TYR A 28 -1.93 1.95 -2.91
CA TYR A 28 -0.50 1.64 -3.02
C TYR A 28 0.35 2.91 -3.12
N ALA A 29 -0.06 3.85 -3.97
CA ALA A 29 0.60 5.15 -4.11
C ALA A 29 0.58 5.96 -2.80
N ALA A 30 -0.55 5.94 -2.08
CA ALA A 30 -0.66 6.60 -0.78
C ALA A 30 0.27 5.98 0.28
N LEU A 31 0.37 4.65 0.32
CA LEU A 31 1.31 3.93 1.18
C LEU A 31 2.76 4.27 0.82
N LEU A 32 3.09 4.30 -0.46
CA LEU A 32 4.43 4.61 -0.93
C LEU A 32 4.83 6.05 -0.59
N LYS A 33 3.92 7.01 -0.80
CA LYS A 33 4.09 8.41 -0.41
C LYS A 33 4.30 8.55 1.10
N TYR A 34 3.45 7.90 1.90
CA TYR A 34 3.58 7.87 3.36
C TYR A 34 4.90 7.27 3.84
N SER A 35 5.34 6.19 3.19
CA SER A 35 6.64 5.56 3.45
C SER A 35 7.80 6.49 3.10
N GLY A 36 7.73 7.15 1.93
CA GLY A 36 8.74 8.11 1.48
C GLY A 36 8.90 9.31 2.42
N ASP A 37 7.79 9.89 2.91
CA ASP A 37 7.80 10.96 3.91
C ASP A 37 8.49 10.54 5.23
N ARG A 38 8.57 9.22 5.50
CA ARG A 38 9.19 8.62 6.70
C ARG A 38 10.52 7.91 6.40
N GLY A 39 11.14 8.21 5.26
CA GLY A 39 12.46 7.66 4.90
C GLY A 39 12.47 6.19 4.48
N PHE A 40 11.37 5.66 3.94
CA PHE A 40 11.25 4.28 3.46
C PHE A 40 11.51 3.21 4.52
N THR A 41 10.99 3.43 5.73
CA THR A 41 11.10 2.45 6.83
C THR A 41 10.27 1.20 6.53
N SER A 42 10.85 0.00 6.66
CA SER A 42 10.12 -1.26 6.56
C SER A 42 10.25 -2.05 7.87
N PRO A 43 9.13 -2.44 8.53
CA PRO A 43 7.74 -2.16 8.19
C PRO A 43 7.34 -0.70 8.38
N ILE A 44 6.45 -0.19 7.53
CA ILE A 44 5.72 1.04 7.82
C ILE A 44 4.59 0.74 8.79
N GLN A 45 4.50 1.53 9.86
CA GLN A 45 3.34 1.51 10.74
C GLN A 45 2.37 2.61 10.29
N VAL A 46 1.18 2.19 9.85
CA VAL A 46 0.18 3.09 9.28
C VAL A 46 -1.12 3.00 10.04
N PHE A 47 -1.82 4.12 10.14
CA PHE A 47 -3.23 4.11 10.52
C PHE A 47 -4.12 4.22 9.28
N SER A 48 -5.21 3.45 9.25
CA SER A 48 -6.13 3.44 8.11
C SER A 48 -6.62 4.84 7.74
N TYR A 49 -6.89 5.70 8.72
CA TYR A 49 -7.37 7.07 8.48
C TYR A 49 -6.33 7.96 7.77
N GLU A 50 -5.04 7.78 8.05
CA GLU A 50 -3.98 8.55 7.37
C GLU A 50 -3.89 8.14 5.89
N ILE A 51 -3.90 6.83 5.63
CA ILE A 51 -3.80 6.32 4.26
C ILE A 51 -5.07 6.64 3.47
N MET A 52 -6.25 6.50 4.09
CA MET A 52 -7.53 6.90 3.49
C MET A 52 -7.53 8.38 3.10
N HIS A 53 -7.02 9.26 3.95
CA HIS A 53 -6.92 10.69 3.65
C HIS A 53 -6.00 10.96 2.45
N ILE A 54 -4.82 10.33 2.41
CA ILE A 54 -3.86 10.48 1.31
C ILE A 54 -4.41 9.89 0.00
N ALA A 55 -5.04 8.71 0.07
CA ALA A 55 -5.64 8.01 -1.07
C ALA A 55 -6.97 8.62 -1.53
N LYS A 56 -7.49 9.64 -0.81
CA LYS A 56 -8.81 10.25 -1.04
C LYS A 56 -9.96 9.22 -1.01
N ILE A 57 -9.87 8.24 -0.11
CA ILE A 57 -10.88 7.22 0.11
C ILE A 57 -11.71 7.57 1.34
N SER A 58 -13.00 7.79 1.16
CA SER A 58 -13.92 8.08 2.27
C SER A 58 -14.45 6.81 2.94
N ALA A 59 -14.51 5.70 2.21
CA ALA A 59 -15.11 4.45 2.66
C ALA A 59 -14.06 3.50 3.29
N SER A 60 -14.18 3.26 4.59
CA SER A 60 -13.31 2.33 5.32
C SER A 60 -13.39 0.90 4.77
N SER A 61 -14.60 0.45 4.41
CA SER A 61 -14.81 -0.85 3.76
C SER A 61 -14.00 -1.00 2.48
N THR A 62 -13.96 0.04 1.64
CA THR A 62 -13.17 0.06 0.40
C THR A 62 -11.68 0.00 0.69
N TYR A 63 -11.18 0.76 1.67
CA TYR A 63 -9.78 0.70 2.08
C TYR A 63 -9.38 -0.71 2.56
N HIS A 64 -10.15 -1.28 3.50
CA HIS A 64 -9.85 -2.60 4.05
C HIS A 64 -9.91 -3.68 2.98
N LYS A 65 -10.86 -3.59 2.04
CA LYS A 65 -10.95 -4.50 0.90
C LYS A 65 -9.70 -4.40 0.02
N CYS A 66 -9.33 -3.20 -0.44
CA CYS A 66 -8.18 -3.01 -1.33
C CYS A 66 -6.85 -3.41 -0.68
N VAL A 67 -6.64 -3.09 0.60
CA VAL A 67 -5.42 -3.48 1.33
C VAL A 67 -5.33 -4.99 1.50
N LYS A 68 -6.45 -5.65 1.78
CA LYS A 68 -6.51 -7.10 1.88
C LYS A 68 -6.25 -7.75 0.52
N GLU A 69 -6.88 -7.26 -0.54
CA GLU A 69 -6.65 -7.71 -1.92
C GLU A 69 -5.18 -7.52 -2.34
N LEU A 70 -4.57 -6.35 -2.11
CA LEU A 70 -3.14 -6.11 -2.34
C LEU A 70 -2.24 -7.11 -1.59
N ASN A 71 -2.64 -7.53 -0.38
CA ASN A 71 -1.94 -8.54 0.40
C ASN A 71 -2.14 -9.96 -0.16
N GLU A 72 -3.37 -10.31 -0.55
CA GLU A 72 -3.68 -11.61 -1.15
C GLU A 72 -2.99 -11.78 -2.51
N TYR A 73 -2.80 -10.70 -3.26
CA TYR A 73 -2.09 -10.70 -4.53
C TYR A 73 -0.57 -10.64 -4.37
N GLY A 74 -0.06 -10.44 -3.15
CA GLY A 74 1.38 -10.46 -2.86
C GLY A 74 2.13 -9.15 -3.15
N TYR A 75 1.43 -8.05 -3.47
CA TYR A 75 2.07 -6.75 -3.70
C TYR A 75 2.58 -6.11 -2.40
N ILE A 76 1.87 -6.35 -1.30
CA ILE A 76 2.25 -5.90 0.05
C ILE A 76 2.04 -7.04 1.05
N LYS A 77 2.67 -6.96 2.21
CA LYS A 77 2.29 -7.77 3.37
C LYS A 77 1.57 -6.88 4.38
N TYR A 78 0.31 -7.16 4.62
CA TYR A 78 -0.54 -6.42 5.56
C TYR A 78 -0.73 -7.21 6.85
N GLU A 79 -0.21 -6.67 7.96
CA GLU A 79 -0.43 -7.18 9.30
C GLU A 79 -1.39 -6.23 10.06
N PRO A 80 -2.70 -6.56 10.12
CA PRO A 80 -3.67 -5.72 10.81
C PRO A 80 -3.37 -5.69 12.31
N SER A 81 -3.42 -4.48 12.88
CA SER A 81 -3.45 -4.32 14.33
C SER A 81 -4.88 -4.09 14.80
N PHE A 82 -5.42 -5.03 15.59
CA PHE A 82 -6.78 -4.93 16.15
C PHE A 82 -6.88 -3.96 17.34
N LYS A 83 -5.76 -3.39 17.79
CA LYS A 83 -5.73 -2.45 18.90
C LYS A 83 -5.81 -1.02 18.36
N ARG A 84 -6.77 -0.23 18.84
CA ARG A 84 -6.93 1.21 18.51
C ARG A 84 -5.64 2.05 18.69
N ASN A 85 -4.73 1.60 19.56
CA ASN A 85 -3.45 2.26 19.83
C ASN A 85 -2.26 1.73 19.01
N GLN A 86 -2.46 0.75 18.12
CA GLN A 86 -1.39 0.21 17.29
C GLN A 86 -1.77 0.34 15.82
N GLY A 87 -0.97 1.09 15.06
CA GLY A 87 -1.11 1.14 13.61
C GLY A 87 -0.85 -0.24 12.99
N SER A 88 -1.54 -0.54 11.90
CA SER A 88 -1.28 -1.73 11.09
C SER A 88 0.13 -1.67 10.51
N ARG A 89 0.79 -2.81 10.38
CA ARG A 89 2.12 -2.89 9.79
C ARG A 89 2.00 -3.31 8.34
N ILE A 90 2.63 -2.56 7.46
CA ILE A 90 2.72 -2.90 6.04
C ILE A 90 4.19 -3.06 5.67
N TYR A 91 4.49 -4.16 4.98
CA TYR A 91 5.79 -4.42 4.39
C TYR A 91 5.62 -4.36 2.89
N PHE A 92 6.43 -3.54 2.23
CA PHE A 92 6.56 -3.63 0.78
C PHE A 92 7.42 -4.86 0.47
N SER A 93 6.95 -5.72 -0.43
CA SER A 93 7.80 -6.79 -0.93
C SER A 93 8.95 -6.12 -1.69
N CYS A 94 10.15 -6.10 -1.11
CA CYS A 94 11.35 -5.49 -1.71
C CYS A 94 11.92 -6.35 -2.86
N SER A 95 11.11 -7.19 -3.47
CA SER A 95 11.52 -8.11 -4.51
C SER A 95 10.42 -8.09 -5.57
N PHE A 96 10.46 -7.06 -6.39
CA PHE A 96 9.91 -7.21 -7.71
C PHE A 96 10.91 -8.04 -8.52
N PRO A 97 10.53 -9.24 -8.99
CA PRO A 97 11.44 -10.06 -9.75
C PRO A 97 11.83 -9.32 -11.05
N SER A 98 13.13 -9.06 -11.16
CA SER A 98 13.85 -8.60 -12.36
C SER A 98 13.61 -9.49 -13.57
#